data_AF-A0A2A3F9I0-F1
#
_entry.id   AF-A0A2A3F9I0-F1
#
_cell.length_a   1.000
_cell.length_b   1.000
_cell.length_c   1.000
_cell.angle_alpha   90.00
_cell.angle_beta   90.00
_cell.angle_gamma   90.00
#
_symmetry.space_group_name_H-M   'P 1'
#
loop_
_entity.id
_entity.type
_entity.pdbx_description
1 polymer ?
#
loop_
_entity_poly.entity_id
_entity_poly.type
_entity_poly.pdbx_seq_one_letter_code
_entity_poly.pdbx_strand_id
1 'polypeptide(L)'
;MLRDPASRDAAGETITQGLTDAAEHAHLLGAMRLVLGTDAETLVELSDDPELAAAIQRGDLDTATAACADFTHSPHNDPGLPCTASFLLCLACPNAVATRRHLPRLVHLHDGMTELHAVLDTTVWDRQWQQHFERISALLDTHTTAVERSDARARVTDADRTTIDRLLRRTFDA
;
A
#
# COMPACT_ATOMS: atom_id res chain seq x y z
N MET A 1 -37.14 34.14 -9.24
CA MET A 1 -35.67 34.05 -9.08
C MET A 1 -35.16 32.94 -9.98
N LEU A 2 -34.70 33.27 -11.19
CA LEU A 2 -33.93 32.33 -12.01
C LEU A 2 -32.52 32.25 -11.41
N ARG A 3 -32.13 31.08 -10.90
CA ARG A 3 -30.72 30.81 -10.56
C ARG A 3 -29.92 30.79 -11.87
N ASP A 4 -28.94 31.67 -11.94
CA ASP A 4 -28.04 31.89 -13.07
C ASP A 4 -27.27 30.60 -13.45
N PRO A 5 -27.24 30.19 -14.73
CA PRO A 5 -26.49 29.02 -15.21
C PRO A 5 -25.02 29.01 -14.79
N ALA A 6 -24.34 30.16 -14.79
CA ALA A 6 -22.93 30.25 -14.39
C ALA A 6 -22.72 29.87 -12.92
N SER A 7 -23.73 30.09 -12.06
CA SER A 7 -23.70 29.66 -10.66
C SER A 7 -23.87 28.14 -10.49
N ARG A 8 -24.45 27.43 -11.48
CA ARG A 8 -24.58 25.97 -11.45
C ARG A 8 -23.29 25.28 -11.90
N ASP A 9 -22.64 25.83 -12.91
CA ASP A 9 -21.37 25.29 -13.43
C ASP A 9 -20.24 25.45 -12.41
N ALA A 10 -20.12 26.63 -11.80
CA ALA A 10 -19.15 26.89 -10.73
C ALA A 10 -19.38 26.01 -9.48
N ALA A 11 -20.65 25.73 -9.14
CA ALA A 11 -20.99 24.80 -8.06
C ALA A 11 -20.64 23.36 -8.43
N GLY A 12 -20.85 22.95 -9.68
CA GLY A 12 -20.47 21.62 -10.19
C GLY A 12 -18.96 21.39 -10.14
N GLU A 13 -18.16 22.38 -10.53
CA GLU A 13 -16.70 22.33 -10.42
C GLU A 13 -16.23 22.22 -8.96
N THR A 14 -16.80 23.04 -8.06
CA THR A 14 -16.47 23.00 -6.62
C THR A 14 -16.82 21.66 -5.98
N ILE A 15 -17.97 21.07 -6.34
CA ILE A 15 -18.39 19.75 -5.84
C ILE A 15 -17.45 18.66 -6.37
N THR A 16 -17.10 18.72 -7.66
CA THR A 16 -16.20 17.74 -8.27
C THR A 16 -14.82 17.82 -7.62
N GLN A 17 -14.28 19.02 -7.44
CA GLN A 17 -13.01 19.22 -6.74
C GLN A 17 -13.07 18.71 -5.30
N GLY A 18 -14.12 19.05 -4.55
CA GLY A 18 -14.28 18.60 -3.17
C GLY A 18 -14.41 17.08 -3.04
N LEU A 19 -15.01 16.40 -4.01
CA LEU A 19 -15.08 14.93 -4.06
C LEU A 19 -13.71 14.31 -4.39
N THR A 20 -12.96 14.91 -5.31
CA THR A 20 -11.59 14.49 -5.62
C THR A 20 -10.67 14.64 -4.41
N ASP A 21 -10.68 15.81 -3.77
CA ASP A 21 -9.86 16.08 -2.58
C ASP A 21 -10.19 15.13 -1.42
N ALA A 22 -11.48 14.85 -1.21
CA ALA A 22 -11.91 13.89 -0.19
C ALA A 22 -11.46 12.45 -0.51
N ALA A 23 -11.50 12.04 -1.79
CA ALA A 23 -11.06 10.73 -2.21
C ALA A 23 -9.54 10.57 -2.09
N GLU A 24 -8.76 11.58 -2.49
CA GLU A 24 -7.31 11.62 -2.33
C GLU A 24 -6.91 11.58 -0.85
N HIS A 25 -7.57 12.37 -0.01
CA HIS A 25 -7.33 12.38 1.43
C HIS A 25 -7.67 11.04 2.09
N ALA A 26 -8.80 10.43 1.73
CA ALA A 26 -9.18 9.10 2.23
C ALA A 26 -8.18 8.02 1.81
N HIS A 27 -7.60 8.13 0.61
CA HIS A 27 -6.56 7.22 0.14
C HIS A 27 -5.28 7.33 0.99
N LEU A 28 -4.86 8.56 1.32
CA LEU A 28 -3.67 8.81 2.13
C LEU A 28 -3.81 8.31 3.57
N LEU A 29 -4.99 8.48 4.18
CA LEU A 29 -5.24 8.00 5.55
C LEU A 29 -5.35 6.48 5.64
N GLY A 30 -5.77 5.82 4.56
CA GLY A 30 -5.85 4.36 4.48
C GLY A 30 -4.56 3.70 3.99
N ALA A 31 -3.56 4.44 3.51
CA ALA A 31 -2.41 3.85 2.85
C ALA A 31 -1.48 3.09 3.82
N MET A 32 -0.79 2.09 3.26
CA MET A 32 0.38 1.49 3.90
C MET A 32 1.41 2.57 4.25
N ARG A 33 2.05 2.44 5.42
CA ARG A 33 3.14 3.32 5.83
C ARG A 33 4.48 2.69 5.47
N LEU A 34 5.41 3.46 4.91
CA LEU A 34 6.76 2.99 4.61
C LEU A 34 7.80 3.79 5.42
N VAL A 35 8.53 3.08 6.28
CA VAL A 35 9.55 3.63 7.18
C VAL A 35 10.93 3.17 6.74
N LEU A 36 11.64 4.02 6.01
CA LEU A 36 12.97 3.69 5.46
C LEU A 36 14.13 4.22 6.31
N GLY A 37 13.84 5.06 7.31
CA GLY A 37 14.81 5.48 8.31
C GLY A 37 15.38 4.29 9.08
N THR A 38 16.62 4.43 9.55
CA THR A 38 17.32 3.44 10.38
C THR A 38 16.86 3.45 11.84
N ASP A 39 15.92 4.32 12.18
CA ASP A 39 15.80 4.84 13.52
C ASP A 39 14.57 4.20 14.15
N ALA A 40 14.82 3.32 15.13
CA ALA A 40 13.80 2.73 15.98
C ALA A 40 12.79 3.76 16.53
N GLU A 41 13.26 5.00 16.74
CA GLU A 41 12.49 6.16 17.18
C GLU A 41 11.30 6.48 16.27
N THR A 42 11.46 6.43 14.94
CA THR A 42 10.33 6.65 14.01
C THR A 42 9.28 5.54 14.15
N LEU A 43 9.69 4.29 14.38
CA LEU A 43 8.74 3.18 14.60
C LEU A 43 8.04 3.27 15.96
N VAL A 44 8.72 3.77 17.00
CA VAL A 44 8.12 4.01 18.33
C VAL A 44 7.12 5.17 18.26
N GLU A 45 7.48 6.31 17.65
CA GLU A 45 6.56 7.43 17.43
C GLU A 45 5.34 7.02 16.59
N LEU A 46 5.51 6.07 15.67
CA LEU A 46 4.43 5.57 14.81
C LEU A 46 3.45 4.62 15.50
N SER A 47 3.87 3.98 16.59
CA SER A 47 3.07 2.94 17.26
C SER A 47 2.55 3.36 18.63
N ASP A 48 3.14 4.39 19.24
CA ASP A 48 2.97 4.70 20.68
C ASP A 48 3.19 3.47 21.59
N ASP A 49 3.83 2.41 21.06
CA ASP A 49 3.99 1.09 21.66
C ASP A 49 5.40 0.55 21.36
N PRO A 50 6.33 0.65 22.33
CA PRO A 50 7.69 0.17 22.17
C PRO A 50 7.80 -1.35 21.92
N GLU A 51 6.87 -2.16 22.42
CA GLU A 51 6.90 -3.62 22.23
C GLU A 51 6.53 -3.97 20.78
N LEU A 52 5.49 -3.31 20.26
CA LEU A 52 5.10 -3.41 18.87
C LEU A 52 6.22 -2.94 17.94
N ALA A 53 6.84 -1.78 18.21
CA ALA A 53 7.97 -1.29 17.43
C ALA A 53 9.13 -2.29 17.41
N ALA A 54 9.44 -2.93 18.55
CA ALA A 54 10.48 -3.94 18.63
C ALA A 54 10.11 -5.22 17.86
N ALA A 55 8.86 -5.67 17.91
CA ALA A 55 8.36 -6.81 17.14
C ALA A 55 8.43 -6.54 15.63
N ILE A 56 8.04 -5.33 15.19
CA ILE A 56 8.22 -4.88 13.81
C ILE A 56 9.71 -4.87 13.46
N GLN A 57 10.61 -4.38 14.31
CA GLN A 57 12.05 -4.37 13.97
C GLN A 57 12.63 -5.77 13.79
N ARG A 58 12.24 -6.73 14.65
CA ARG A 58 12.68 -8.12 14.55
C ARG A 58 12.09 -8.88 13.36
N GLY A 59 10.98 -8.38 12.80
CA GLY A 59 10.27 -9.02 11.69
C GLY A 59 9.26 -10.08 12.15
N ASP A 60 8.91 -10.11 13.43
CA ASP A 60 8.00 -11.11 14.03
C ASP A 60 6.58 -11.01 13.45
N LEU A 61 6.25 -9.84 12.90
CA LEU A 61 4.91 -9.49 12.36
C LEU A 61 4.89 -9.42 10.83
N ASP A 62 5.95 -9.88 10.16
CA ASP A 62 6.09 -9.77 8.72
C ASP A 62 5.04 -10.62 7.98
N THR A 63 4.38 -9.96 7.04
CA THR A 63 3.51 -10.56 6.05
C THR A 63 4.21 -10.57 4.68
N ALA A 64 3.46 -10.66 3.58
CA ALA A 64 4.04 -10.72 2.24
C ALA A 64 4.93 -9.51 1.93
N THR A 65 4.49 -8.29 2.26
CA THR A 65 5.18 -7.05 1.85
C THR A 65 5.32 -5.99 2.95
N ALA A 66 4.82 -6.26 4.16
CA ALA A 66 4.87 -5.33 5.29
C ALA A 66 4.71 -6.08 6.62
N ALA A 67 4.99 -5.42 7.74
CA ALA A 67 4.57 -5.89 9.06
C ALA A 67 3.11 -5.52 9.32
N CYS A 68 2.32 -6.42 9.92
CA CYS A 68 0.96 -6.12 10.36
C CYS A 68 0.96 -5.67 11.82
N ALA A 69 0.67 -4.40 12.06
CA ALA A 69 0.68 -3.79 13.39
C ALA A 69 -0.57 -4.10 14.21
N ASP A 70 -1.72 -4.33 13.55
CA ASP A 70 -2.97 -4.69 14.20
C ASP A 70 -3.81 -5.60 13.28
N PHE A 71 -3.76 -6.89 13.57
CA PHE A 71 -4.38 -7.94 12.77
C PHE A 71 -5.90 -8.03 12.94
N THR A 72 -6.46 -7.48 14.01
CA THR A 72 -7.90 -7.58 14.33
C THR A 72 -8.69 -6.31 14.01
N HIS A 73 -8.01 -5.22 13.65
CA HIS A 73 -8.65 -3.93 13.31
C HIS A 73 -8.32 -3.47 11.89
N SER A 74 -8.33 -4.40 10.93
CA SER A 74 -8.23 -4.05 9.51
C SER A 74 -9.51 -3.32 9.06
N PRO A 75 -9.41 -2.22 8.28
CA PRO A 75 -10.60 -1.56 7.71
C PRO A 75 -11.27 -2.38 6.61
N HIS A 76 -10.65 -3.49 6.19
CA HIS A 76 -11.15 -4.38 5.14
C HIS A 76 -11.90 -5.61 5.69
N ASN A 77 -12.07 -5.69 7.01
CA ASN A 77 -12.77 -6.79 7.68
C ASN A 77 -13.69 -6.27 8.78
N ASP A 78 -14.56 -7.14 9.29
CA ASP A 78 -15.37 -6.82 10.46
C ASP A 78 -14.46 -6.54 11.68
N PRO A 79 -14.66 -5.42 12.40
CA PRO A 79 -13.83 -5.05 13.55
C PRO A 79 -13.77 -6.14 14.63
N GLY A 80 -12.57 -6.40 15.15
CA GLY A 80 -12.32 -7.38 16.20
C GLY A 80 -12.10 -8.81 15.70
N LEU A 81 -12.24 -9.07 14.39
CA LEU A 81 -11.96 -10.38 13.79
C LEU A 81 -10.57 -10.42 13.13
N PRO A 82 -9.88 -11.59 13.18
CA PRO A 82 -8.70 -11.87 12.35
C PRO A 82 -8.87 -11.41 10.91
N CYS A 83 -7.95 -10.56 10.41
CA CYS A 83 -8.01 -10.06 9.04
C CYS A 83 -7.86 -11.22 8.03
N THR A 84 -8.82 -11.32 7.10
CA THR A 84 -8.79 -12.27 5.97
C THR A 84 -8.67 -11.56 4.62
N ALA A 85 -8.37 -10.27 4.63
CA ALA A 85 -8.21 -9.49 3.40
C ALA A 85 -6.97 -9.98 2.63
N SER A 86 -7.02 -9.85 1.30
CA SER A 86 -5.85 -10.13 0.47
C SER A 86 -4.65 -9.30 0.91
N PHE A 87 -3.45 -9.87 0.89
CA PHE A 87 -2.24 -9.11 1.22
C PHE A 87 -1.97 -7.95 0.24
N LEU A 88 -2.57 -7.94 -0.97
CA LEU A 88 -2.52 -6.76 -1.84
C LEU A 88 -3.29 -5.55 -1.27
N LEU A 89 -4.28 -5.80 -0.40
CA LEU A 89 -4.98 -4.74 0.33
C LEU A 89 -4.16 -4.20 1.51
N CYS A 90 -3.05 -4.84 1.89
CA CYS A 90 -2.12 -4.24 2.83
C CYS A 90 -1.54 -2.93 2.30
N LEU A 91 -1.45 -2.73 0.97
CA LEU A 91 -1.06 -1.45 0.35
C LEU A 91 -2.04 -0.31 0.67
N ALA A 92 -3.26 -0.67 1.09
CA ALA A 92 -4.37 0.20 1.46
C ALA A 92 -4.79 -0.02 2.91
N CYS A 93 -3.87 -0.44 3.78
CA CYS A 93 -4.16 -0.67 5.19
C CYS A 93 -3.24 0.18 6.07
N PRO A 94 -3.78 1.00 7.00
CA PRO A 94 -2.98 1.80 7.91
C PRO A 94 -2.22 0.97 8.94
N ASN A 95 -2.64 -0.29 9.16
CA ASN A 95 -1.96 -1.23 10.05
C ASN A 95 -0.74 -1.86 9.37
N ALA A 96 -0.56 -1.67 8.07
CA ALA A 96 0.57 -2.22 7.34
C ALA A 96 1.76 -1.25 7.40
N VAL A 97 2.86 -1.71 7.99
CA VAL A 97 4.10 -0.94 8.14
C VAL A 97 5.21 -1.64 7.37
N ALA A 98 5.55 -1.08 6.21
CA ALA A 98 6.73 -1.47 5.47
C ALA A 98 7.96 -0.79 6.07
N THR A 99 9.10 -1.48 5.97
CA THR A 99 10.39 -1.02 6.49
C THR A 99 11.45 -1.29 5.44
N ARG A 100 12.69 -0.86 5.67
CA ARG A 100 13.78 -1.07 4.70
C ARG A 100 14.00 -2.55 4.33
N ARG A 101 13.69 -3.50 5.23
CA ARG A 101 13.78 -4.95 4.92
C ARG A 101 12.72 -5.42 3.91
N HIS A 102 11.58 -4.74 3.84
CA HIS A 102 10.48 -5.06 2.95
C HIS A 102 10.67 -4.48 1.54
N LEU A 103 11.55 -3.49 1.40
CA LEU A 103 11.74 -2.76 0.15
C LEU A 103 12.08 -3.66 -1.06
N PRO A 104 12.95 -4.69 -0.96
CA PRO A 104 13.18 -5.61 -2.07
C PRO A 104 11.89 -6.29 -2.57
N ARG A 105 11.02 -6.75 -1.65
CA ARG A 105 9.73 -7.36 -2.00
C ARG A 105 8.78 -6.36 -2.65
N LEU A 106 8.70 -5.13 -2.14
CA LEU A 106 7.86 -4.07 -2.70
C LEU A 106 8.31 -3.69 -4.12
N VAL A 107 9.62 -3.53 -4.35
CA VAL A 107 10.15 -3.25 -5.69
C VAL A 107 9.88 -4.41 -6.63
N HIS A 108 10.09 -5.66 -6.18
CA HIS A 108 9.82 -6.83 -7.00
C HIS A 108 8.32 -7.00 -7.32
N LEU A 109 7.44 -6.71 -6.36
CA LEU A 109 5.99 -6.68 -6.58
C LEU A 109 5.61 -5.63 -7.64
N HIS A 110 6.15 -4.41 -7.53
CA HIS A 110 5.91 -3.35 -8.51
C HIS A 110 6.37 -3.77 -9.93
N ASP A 111 7.55 -4.36 -10.05
CA ASP A 111 8.04 -4.86 -11.34
C ASP A 111 7.12 -5.94 -11.91
N GLY A 112 6.72 -6.93 -11.09
CA GLY A 112 5.80 -7.99 -11.52
C GLY A 112 4.42 -7.47 -11.93
N MET A 113 3.89 -6.45 -11.24
CA MET A 113 2.64 -5.80 -11.64
C MET A 113 2.80 -4.99 -12.94
N THR A 114 3.97 -4.38 -13.17
CA THR A 114 4.30 -3.72 -14.44
C THR A 114 4.29 -4.72 -15.60
N GLU A 115 4.88 -5.90 -15.40
CA GLU A 115 4.87 -6.98 -16.38
C GLU A 115 3.46 -7.50 -16.64
N LEU A 116 2.63 -7.66 -15.59
CA LEU A 116 1.22 -8.02 -15.72
C LEU A 116 0.44 -6.98 -16.54
N HIS A 117 0.67 -5.68 -16.31
CA HIS A 117 0.01 -4.62 -17.06
C HIS A 117 0.27 -4.73 -18.57
N ALA A 118 1.50 -5.10 -18.95
CA ALA A 118 1.89 -5.22 -20.36
C ALA A 118 1.19 -6.38 -21.10
N VAL A 119 0.63 -7.35 -20.38
CA VAL A 119 0.06 -8.59 -20.97
C VAL A 119 -1.42 -8.79 -20.70
N LEU A 120 -1.99 -8.15 -19.68
CA LEU A 120 -3.40 -8.28 -19.34
C LEU A 120 -4.28 -7.40 -20.24
N ASP A 121 -5.50 -7.88 -20.48
CA ASP A 121 -6.56 -7.04 -21.05
C ASP A 121 -6.84 -5.83 -20.17
N THR A 122 -7.04 -4.66 -20.77
CA THR A 122 -7.27 -3.39 -20.05
C THR A 122 -8.43 -3.48 -19.07
N THR A 123 -9.54 -4.13 -19.45
CA THR A 123 -10.71 -4.25 -18.57
C THR A 123 -10.44 -5.15 -17.37
N VAL A 124 -9.55 -6.14 -17.52
CA VAL A 124 -9.09 -6.98 -16.41
C VAL A 124 -8.14 -6.20 -15.51
N TRP A 125 -7.20 -5.45 -16.08
CA TRP A 125 -6.25 -4.62 -15.35
C TRP A 125 -6.97 -3.59 -14.48
N ASP A 126 -7.82 -2.77 -15.08
CA ASP A 126 -8.53 -1.66 -14.41
C ASP A 126 -9.33 -2.16 -13.21
N ARG A 127 -10.02 -3.30 -13.36
CA ARG A 127 -10.87 -3.87 -12.31
C ARG A 127 -10.10 -4.53 -11.18
N GLN A 128 -8.96 -5.15 -11.46
CA GLN A 128 -8.32 -6.08 -10.51
C GLN A 128 -6.95 -5.66 -9.99
N TRP A 129 -6.26 -4.76 -10.70
CA TRP A 129 -4.83 -4.50 -10.47
C TRP A 129 -4.50 -3.02 -10.41
N GLN A 130 -5.15 -2.17 -11.21
CA GLN A 130 -4.83 -0.75 -11.33
C GLN A 130 -4.71 -0.05 -9.98
N GLN A 131 -5.70 -0.18 -9.10
CA GLN A 131 -5.68 0.50 -7.81
C GLN A 131 -4.54 0.02 -6.90
N HIS A 132 -4.18 -1.26 -6.95
CA HIS A 132 -3.04 -1.77 -6.19
C HIS A 132 -1.72 -1.25 -6.78
N PHE A 133 -1.64 -1.16 -8.11
CA PHE A 133 -0.46 -0.66 -8.81
C PHE A 133 -0.21 0.80 -8.48
N GLU A 134 -1.25 1.65 -8.58
CA GLU A 134 -1.18 3.06 -8.22
C GLU A 134 -0.69 3.27 -6.78
N ARG A 135 -1.18 2.45 -5.83
CA ARG A 135 -0.75 2.51 -4.42
C ARG A 135 0.72 2.19 -4.25
N ILE A 136 1.20 1.09 -4.84
CA ILE A 136 2.61 0.71 -4.68
C ILE A 136 3.54 1.66 -5.42
N SER A 137 3.13 2.18 -6.58
CA SER A 137 3.87 3.24 -7.29
C SER A 137 3.95 4.50 -6.43
N ALA A 138 2.83 4.99 -5.89
CA ALA A 138 2.81 6.16 -5.01
C ALA A 138 3.65 5.96 -3.74
N LEU A 139 3.57 4.79 -3.11
CA LEU A 139 4.37 4.44 -1.94
C LEU A 139 5.88 4.48 -2.25
N LEU A 140 6.29 3.87 -3.35
CA LEU A 140 7.70 3.84 -3.76
C LEU A 140 8.17 5.24 -4.17
N ASP A 141 7.42 5.97 -4.98
CA ASP A 141 7.83 7.29 -5.48
C ASP A 141 7.89 8.34 -4.37
N THR A 142 7.02 8.24 -3.37
CA THR A 142 6.98 9.17 -2.24
C THR A 142 8.14 8.95 -1.26
N HIS A 143 8.51 7.70 -1.02
CA HIS A 143 9.43 7.36 0.06
C HIS A 143 10.84 6.96 -0.42
N THR A 144 11.03 6.62 -1.69
CA THR A 144 12.31 6.06 -2.17
C THR A 144 12.90 6.87 -3.34
N THR A 145 14.21 6.83 -3.46
CA THR A 145 14.91 7.30 -4.66
C THR A 145 15.05 6.21 -5.72
N ALA A 146 15.35 6.59 -6.97
CA ALA A 146 15.67 5.63 -8.02
C ALA A 146 16.87 4.72 -7.67
N VAL A 147 17.88 5.27 -6.98
CA VAL A 147 19.07 4.52 -6.52
C VAL A 147 18.68 3.48 -5.49
N GLU A 148 17.89 3.85 -4.49
CA GLU A 148 17.42 2.90 -3.47
C GLU A 148 16.56 1.78 -4.06
N ARG A 149 15.72 2.09 -5.05
CA ARG A 149 14.95 1.07 -5.78
C ARG A 149 15.85 0.13 -6.56
N SER A 150 16.89 0.66 -7.22
CA SER A 150 17.89 -0.16 -7.92
C SER A 150 18.63 -1.08 -6.96
N ASP A 151 19.09 -0.55 -5.83
CA ASP A 151 19.80 -1.32 -4.80
C ASP A 151 18.90 -2.40 -4.18
N ALA A 152 17.64 -2.07 -3.90
CA ALA A 152 16.68 -3.03 -3.39
C ALA A 152 16.40 -4.16 -4.39
N ARG A 153 16.27 -3.84 -5.68
CA ARG A 153 16.13 -4.82 -6.76
C ARG A 153 17.31 -5.79 -6.81
N ALA A 154 18.53 -5.28 -6.65
CA ALA A 154 19.74 -6.11 -6.60
C ALA A 154 19.80 -7.05 -5.38
N ARG A 155 19.04 -6.75 -4.31
CA ARG A 155 18.99 -7.52 -3.06
C ARG A 155 17.84 -8.52 -2.99
N VAL A 156 16.97 -8.59 -4.00
CA VAL A 156 15.85 -9.53 -4.02
C VAL A 156 16.36 -10.96 -3.95
N THR A 157 15.92 -11.68 -2.91
CA THR A 157 16.27 -13.08 -2.67
C THR A 157 15.28 -14.04 -3.35
N ASP A 158 15.60 -15.32 -3.41
CA ASP A 158 14.67 -16.32 -3.97
C ASP A 158 13.44 -16.56 -3.08
N ALA A 159 13.58 -16.35 -1.77
CA ALA A 159 12.45 -16.35 -0.84
C ALA A 159 11.50 -15.17 -1.12
N ASP A 160 12.06 -14.00 -1.45
CA ASP A 160 11.27 -12.82 -1.86
C ASP A 160 10.53 -13.10 -3.17
N ARG A 161 11.22 -13.62 -4.18
CA ARG A 161 10.61 -14.01 -5.46
C ARG A 161 9.45 -14.99 -5.27
N THR A 162 9.67 -16.03 -4.46
CA THR A 162 8.64 -17.04 -4.18
C THR A 162 7.43 -16.41 -3.47
N THR A 163 7.66 -15.53 -2.50
CA THR A 163 6.59 -14.83 -1.78
C THR A 163 5.77 -13.95 -2.74
N ILE A 164 6.44 -13.18 -3.59
CA ILE A 164 5.74 -12.28 -4.53
C ILE A 164 5.03 -13.05 -5.65
N ASP A 165 5.60 -14.13 -6.19
CA ASP A 165 4.91 -14.97 -7.18
C ASP A 165 3.62 -15.57 -6.58
N ARG A 166 3.68 -16.07 -5.35
CA ARG A 166 2.48 -16.56 -4.64
C ARG A 166 1.42 -15.49 -4.43
N LEU A 167 1.84 -14.25 -4.13
CA LEU A 167 0.96 -13.10 -3.99
C LEU A 167 0.30 -12.71 -5.31
N LEU A 168 1.07 -12.60 -6.39
CA LEU A 168 0.56 -12.25 -7.71
C LEU A 168 -0.38 -13.33 -8.27
N ARG A 169 -0.15 -14.60 -7.94
CA ARG A 169 -1.06 -15.70 -8.27
C ARG A 169 -2.29 -15.79 -7.35
N ARG A 170 -2.43 -14.86 -6.38
CA ARG A 170 -3.49 -14.83 -5.35
C ARG A 170 -3.59 -16.12 -4.53
N THR A 171 -2.48 -16.85 -4.40
CA THR A 171 -2.44 -18.12 -3.64
C THR A 171 -2.42 -17.93 -2.12
N PHE A 172 -2.32 -16.68 -1.65
CA PHE A 172 -2.53 -16.33 -0.24
C PHE A 172 -3.99 -15.98 0.09
N ASP A 173 -4.85 -15.80 -0.92
CA ASP A 173 -6.27 -15.46 -0.74
C ASP A 173 -7.16 -16.71 -0.65
N ALA A 174 -6.56 -17.91 -0.57
CA ALA A 174 -7.20 -19.23 -0.65
C ALA A 174 -7.26 -19.94 0.71
#